data_AF-D8LVK2-F1
#
_entry.id   AF-D8LVK2-F1
#
_cell.length_a   1.000
_cell.length_b   1.000
_cell.length_c   1.000
_cell.angle_alpha   90.00
_cell.angle_beta   90.00
_cell.angle_gamma   90.00
#
_symmetry.space_group_name_H-M   'P 1'
#
loop_
_entity.id
_entity.type
_entity.pdbx_description
1 polymer ?
#
loop_
_entity_poly.entity_id
_entity_poly.type
_entity_poly.pdbx_seq_one_letter_code
_entity_poly.pdbx_strand_id
1 'polypeptide(L)'
;MDALTDFYGDRGDSYNAGVRVSVLLAIAEALSSVELNNATSQVLIAFFEGENWGRLGSRSFVSDLQNFHCLQEVSRKDSPINDRMCTSPLRISLAFTELSLDHFQQVIILDQLLPMKDSLYFHSEEASLPVFHGDVDILPSTVAKLPPGPAETFFQAGVDTIVISGFDSEYVTRSFGSALQEDIDWNSTLPVAQTIASFLASQLEVTVPSVNGTYLENLINCLARNGQCEVIEDILGFSHGYLTQQLQGRPLDLVTTTYSRGRYPMLSPTGGQYYVNYTGTIDREKAGIYFTPSVLESFLQSSLTLDFHLSASEKSCKTWSDCFDLENGYCVQGTCYASTAYYHNAMDPGFISFNTHKFSPLVTDIDIFSVNENDSVSPLFTEPYWGGYYGDEPYAQVFQKISGATEWITLIAGIVLTVIAWIITQYIFVNYGTQLKLNK
;
A
#
# COMPACT_ATOMS: atom_id res chain seq x y z
N MET A 1 5.60 -5.68 0.80
CA MET A 1 5.42 -5.04 -0.51
C MET A 1 5.77 -3.56 -0.47
N ASP A 2 5.94 -3.01 0.73
CA ASP A 2 6.31 -1.63 1.00
C ASP A 2 7.82 -1.38 0.98
N ALA A 3 8.19 -0.12 0.77
CA ALA A 3 9.53 0.41 0.91
C ALA A 3 9.56 1.64 1.84
N LEU A 4 10.74 1.96 2.38
CA LEU A 4 11.03 3.25 3.01
C LEU A 4 12.18 3.93 2.30
N THR A 5 12.17 5.25 2.25
CA THR A 5 13.27 6.06 1.73
C THR A 5 13.64 7.15 2.73
N ASP A 6 14.90 7.60 2.68
CA ASP A 6 15.42 8.68 3.53
C ASP A 6 14.64 10.01 3.39
N PHE A 7 13.96 10.22 2.26
CA PHE A 7 13.23 11.46 1.96
C PHE A 7 11.82 11.18 1.44
N TYR A 8 10.86 11.95 1.98
CA TYR A 8 9.47 11.88 1.56
C TYR A 8 9.32 12.22 0.07
N GLY A 9 8.70 11.32 -0.70
CA GLY A 9 8.48 11.50 -2.13
C GLY A 9 9.68 11.16 -3.03
N ASP A 10 10.81 10.71 -2.47
CA ASP A 10 11.86 10.08 -3.27
C ASP A 10 11.40 8.69 -3.69
N ARG A 11 11.30 8.51 -5.01
CA ARG A 11 10.81 7.30 -5.67
C ARG A 11 12.00 6.45 -6.10
N GLY A 12 12.18 5.31 -5.42
CA GLY A 12 13.22 4.33 -5.70
C GLY A 12 12.83 2.94 -5.16
N ASP A 13 13.50 1.90 -5.65
CA ASP A 13 13.27 0.53 -5.19
C ASP A 13 14.05 0.20 -3.90
N SER A 14 13.87 1.05 -2.89
CA SER A 14 14.48 0.80 -1.59
C SER A 14 13.93 -0.50 -1.00
N TYR A 15 14.76 -1.22 -0.24
CA TYR A 15 14.45 -2.57 0.27
C TYR A 15 14.11 -3.60 -0.82
N ASN A 16 14.39 -3.32 -2.10
CA ASN A 16 14.09 -4.20 -3.23
C ASN A 16 12.60 -4.61 -3.28
N ALA A 17 11.70 -3.74 -2.81
CA ALA A 17 10.27 -4.03 -2.68
C ALA A 17 9.60 -4.24 -4.05
N GLY A 18 9.91 -3.39 -5.03
CA GLY A 18 9.44 -3.46 -6.40
C GLY A 18 9.91 -4.74 -7.11
N VAL A 19 11.18 -5.14 -6.93
CA VAL A 19 11.67 -6.43 -7.45
C VAL A 19 10.92 -7.60 -6.80
N ARG A 20 10.77 -7.63 -5.47
CA ARG A 20 10.05 -8.71 -4.78
C ARG A 20 8.61 -8.85 -5.24
N VAL A 21 7.90 -7.71 -5.33
CA VAL A 21 6.52 -7.68 -5.82
C VAL A 21 6.43 -8.17 -7.26
N SER A 22 7.34 -7.71 -8.13
CA SER A 22 7.38 -8.11 -9.54
C SER A 22 7.65 -9.61 -9.71
N VAL A 23 8.63 -10.15 -8.97
CA VAL A 23 8.98 -11.57 -8.99
C VAL A 23 7.82 -12.42 -8.48
N LEU A 24 7.22 -12.07 -7.34
CA LEU A 24 6.11 -12.85 -6.79
C LEU A 24 4.88 -12.82 -7.71
N LEU A 25 4.55 -11.68 -8.32
CA LEU A 25 3.47 -11.58 -9.30
C LEU A 25 3.74 -12.39 -10.57
N ALA A 26 4.97 -12.37 -11.09
CA ALA A 26 5.31 -13.14 -12.29
C ALA A 26 5.28 -14.66 -12.02
N ILE A 27 5.64 -15.08 -10.80
CA ILE A 27 5.47 -16.45 -10.34
C ILE A 27 3.99 -16.80 -10.18
N ALA A 28 3.20 -15.88 -9.64
CA ALA A 28 1.75 -16.04 -9.50
C ALA A 28 1.07 -16.26 -10.87
N GLU A 29 1.42 -15.45 -11.88
CA GLU A 29 0.96 -15.61 -13.26
C GLU A 29 1.34 -16.99 -13.82
N ALA A 30 2.58 -17.44 -13.62
CA ALA A 30 2.98 -18.77 -14.07
C ALA A 30 2.17 -19.89 -13.37
N LEU A 31 1.93 -19.76 -12.06
CA LEU A 31 1.15 -20.71 -11.26
C LEU A 31 -0.33 -20.75 -11.64
N SER A 32 -0.90 -19.63 -12.13
CA SER A 32 -2.31 -19.55 -12.53
C SER A 32 -2.71 -20.56 -13.61
N SER A 33 -1.74 -20.95 -14.44
CA SER A 33 -1.94 -21.90 -15.54
C SER A 33 -1.80 -23.37 -15.12
N VAL A 34 -1.48 -23.63 -13.84
CA VAL A 34 -1.24 -24.97 -13.32
C VAL A 34 -2.54 -25.57 -12.79
N GLU A 35 -2.86 -26.79 -13.20
CA GLU A 35 -3.95 -27.55 -12.59
C GLU A 35 -3.57 -28.00 -11.17
N LEU A 36 -3.88 -27.17 -10.18
CA LEU A 36 -3.65 -27.47 -8.75
C LEU A 36 -4.61 -28.54 -8.20
N ASN A 37 -5.51 -29.10 -9.01
CA ASN A 37 -6.44 -30.16 -8.60
C ASN A 37 -5.73 -31.43 -8.09
N ASN A 38 -4.49 -31.66 -8.53
CA ASN A 38 -3.66 -32.79 -8.10
C ASN A 38 -2.66 -32.40 -7.00
N ALA A 39 -2.59 -31.12 -6.62
CA ALA A 39 -1.69 -30.67 -5.56
C ALA A 39 -2.19 -31.19 -4.21
N THR A 40 -1.25 -31.63 -3.37
CA THR A 40 -1.53 -32.11 -2.01
C THR A 40 -1.81 -30.97 -1.03
N SER A 41 -1.47 -29.74 -1.42
CA SER A 41 -1.56 -28.52 -0.61
C SER A 41 -2.14 -27.37 -1.42
N GLN A 42 -2.81 -26.45 -0.73
CA GLN A 42 -3.29 -25.20 -1.31
C GLN A 42 -2.19 -24.13 -1.23
N VAL A 43 -2.18 -23.21 -2.20
CA VAL A 43 -1.24 -22.09 -2.25
C VAL A 43 -1.98 -20.81 -1.88
N LEU A 44 -1.46 -20.10 -0.89
CA LEU A 44 -1.88 -18.74 -0.56
C LEU A 44 -0.77 -17.77 -0.95
N ILE A 45 -1.09 -16.78 -1.78
CA ILE A 45 -0.17 -15.70 -2.16
C ILE A 45 -0.58 -14.46 -1.38
N ALA A 46 0.36 -13.88 -0.64
CA ALA A 46 0.12 -12.71 0.20
C ALA A 46 1.14 -11.61 -0.06
N PHE A 47 0.64 -10.38 -0.14
CA PHE A 47 1.46 -9.17 -0.22
C PHE A 47 1.19 -8.35 1.05
N PHE A 48 2.15 -8.35 1.98
CA PHE A 48 2.01 -7.61 3.23
C PHE A 48 2.51 -6.17 3.09
N GLU A 49 1.68 -5.23 3.52
CA GLU A 49 1.95 -3.80 3.55
C GLU A 49 2.39 -3.38 4.97
N GLY A 50 3.21 -2.35 5.08
CA GLY A 50 3.68 -1.82 6.37
C GLY A 50 4.67 -2.73 7.11
N GLU A 51 5.38 -3.61 6.40
CA GLU A 51 6.34 -4.52 7.03
C GLU A 51 7.55 -3.78 7.60
N ASN A 52 7.98 -2.70 6.95
CA ASN A 52 9.08 -1.85 7.44
C ASN A 52 8.69 -1.00 8.66
N TRP A 53 7.39 -0.93 8.99
CA TRP A 53 6.84 -0.23 10.15
C TRP A 53 6.52 -1.20 11.29
N GLY A 54 7.40 -2.17 11.55
CA GLY A 54 7.23 -3.13 12.64
C GLY A 54 6.26 -4.27 12.31
N ARG A 55 6.27 -4.74 11.06
CA ARG A 55 5.52 -5.92 10.60
C ARG A 55 4.00 -5.72 10.73
N LEU A 56 3.50 -4.53 10.38
CA LEU A 56 2.09 -4.16 10.59
C LEU A 56 1.13 -5.13 9.89
N GLY A 57 1.39 -5.41 8.61
CA GLY A 57 0.55 -6.27 7.79
C GLY A 57 0.53 -7.70 8.28
N SER A 58 1.70 -8.31 8.43
CA SER A 58 1.81 -9.71 8.85
C SER A 58 1.30 -9.91 10.27
N ARG A 59 1.57 -9.00 11.21
CA ARG A 59 1.07 -9.11 12.60
C ARG A 59 -0.43 -8.90 12.68
N SER A 60 -0.98 -7.95 11.92
CA SER A 60 -2.44 -7.76 11.81
C SER A 60 -3.12 -9.04 11.31
N PHE A 61 -2.59 -9.63 10.24
CA PHE A 61 -3.13 -10.86 9.65
C PHE A 61 -3.07 -12.05 10.61
N VAL A 62 -1.89 -12.32 11.20
CA VAL A 62 -1.74 -13.42 12.17
C VAL A 62 -2.60 -13.20 13.41
N SER A 63 -2.69 -11.96 13.91
CA SER A 63 -3.58 -11.62 15.02
C SER A 63 -5.05 -11.90 14.69
N ASP A 64 -5.48 -11.57 13.47
CA ASP A 64 -6.86 -11.84 13.04
C ASP A 64 -7.12 -13.36 12.90
N LEU A 65 -6.17 -14.14 12.40
CA LEU A 65 -6.30 -15.61 12.36
C LEU A 65 -6.43 -16.26 13.75
N GLN A 66 -5.81 -15.67 14.78
CA GLN A 66 -5.82 -16.22 16.13
C GLN A 66 -6.99 -15.72 16.97
N ASN A 67 -7.34 -14.44 16.84
CA ASN A 67 -8.15 -13.73 17.85
C ASN A 67 -9.35 -12.98 17.26
N PHE A 68 -9.59 -13.01 15.95
CA PHE A 68 -10.68 -12.24 15.36
C PHE A 68 -12.05 -12.79 15.76
N HIS A 69 -12.91 -11.88 16.23
CA HIS A 69 -14.30 -12.18 16.52
C HIS A 69 -15.20 -11.10 15.92
N CYS A 70 -16.06 -11.50 14.98
CA CYS A 70 -17.04 -10.59 14.41
C CYS A 70 -18.25 -10.45 15.34
N LEU A 71 -18.49 -9.23 15.83
CA LEU A 71 -19.66 -8.93 16.66
C LEU A 71 -20.92 -8.69 15.83
N GLN A 72 -20.76 -8.16 14.62
CA GLN A 72 -21.86 -7.88 13.69
C GLN A 72 -21.49 -8.33 12.27
N GLU A 73 -21.79 -9.59 11.98
CA GLU A 73 -21.63 -10.14 10.64
C GLU A 73 -22.78 -9.70 9.74
N VAL A 74 -22.46 -9.50 8.46
CA VAL A 74 -23.40 -9.15 7.41
C VAL A 74 -23.28 -10.18 6.30
N SER A 75 -24.40 -10.79 5.97
CA SER A 75 -24.46 -11.75 4.87
C SER A 75 -24.14 -11.05 3.55
N ARG A 76 -23.60 -11.77 2.57
CA ARG A 76 -23.36 -11.25 1.21
C ARG A 76 -24.61 -10.60 0.59
N LYS A 77 -25.82 -11.11 0.92
CA LYS A 77 -27.07 -10.58 0.40
C LYS A 77 -27.39 -9.18 0.92
N ASP A 78 -26.96 -8.85 2.13
CA ASP A 78 -27.25 -7.56 2.77
C ASP A 78 -26.04 -6.62 2.77
N SER A 79 -24.87 -7.15 2.39
CA SER A 79 -23.61 -6.44 2.32
C SER A 79 -23.63 -5.38 1.22
N PRO A 80 -23.12 -4.16 1.48
CA PRO A 80 -22.90 -3.17 0.44
C PRO A 80 -21.79 -3.60 -0.53
N ILE A 81 -20.98 -4.60 -0.20
CA ILE A 81 -19.94 -5.16 -1.07
C ILE A 81 -20.35 -6.56 -1.55
N ASN A 82 -19.64 -7.10 -2.55
CA ASN A 82 -19.98 -8.38 -3.18
C ASN A 82 -19.63 -9.62 -2.33
N ASP A 83 -19.35 -9.45 -1.04
CA ASP A 83 -18.86 -10.49 -0.13
C ASP A 83 -19.47 -10.37 1.29
N ARG A 84 -19.34 -11.42 2.10
CA ARG A 84 -19.59 -11.39 3.54
C ARG A 84 -18.61 -10.44 4.21
N MET A 85 -19.10 -9.66 5.17
CA MET A 85 -18.27 -8.68 5.88
C MET A 85 -18.60 -8.67 7.37
N CYS A 86 -17.65 -8.18 8.17
CA CYS A 86 -17.94 -7.77 9.54
C CYS A 86 -18.04 -6.26 9.62
N THR A 87 -18.97 -5.75 10.40
CA THR A 87 -19.11 -4.29 10.63
C THR A 87 -18.61 -3.84 12.00
N SER A 88 -18.28 -4.78 12.88
CA SER A 88 -17.71 -4.49 14.20
C SER A 88 -16.90 -5.70 14.70
N PRO A 89 -15.56 -5.63 14.71
CA PRO A 89 -14.74 -4.62 14.03
C PRO A 89 -14.88 -4.72 12.50
N LEU A 90 -14.81 -3.59 11.79
CA LEU A 90 -15.01 -3.60 10.33
C LEU A 90 -13.91 -4.40 9.60
N ARG A 91 -14.36 -5.36 8.79
CA ARG A 91 -13.56 -6.13 7.83
C ARG A 91 -14.37 -6.27 6.55
N ILE A 92 -13.81 -5.84 5.43
CA ILE A 92 -14.49 -5.87 4.11
C ILE A 92 -14.45 -7.25 3.45
N SER A 93 -13.92 -8.26 4.11
CA SER A 93 -14.11 -9.66 3.74
C SER A 93 -13.91 -10.51 4.99
N LEU A 94 -14.57 -11.67 5.03
CA LEU A 94 -14.37 -12.69 6.06
C LEU A 94 -13.69 -13.96 5.53
N ALA A 95 -13.18 -13.95 4.30
CA ALA A 95 -12.51 -15.12 3.71
C ALA A 95 -11.32 -15.61 4.56
N PHE A 96 -10.59 -14.71 5.22
CA PHE A 96 -9.48 -15.09 6.11
C PHE A 96 -9.92 -15.97 7.29
N THR A 97 -11.19 -15.92 7.70
CA THR A 97 -11.72 -16.74 8.81
C THR A 97 -11.84 -18.22 8.46
N GLU A 98 -11.66 -18.58 7.19
CA GLU A 98 -11.61 -19.97 6.71
C GLU A 98 -10.20 -20.56 6.82
N LEU A 99 -9.20 -19.73 7.12
CA LEU A 99 -7.82 -20.14 7.30
C LEU A 99 -7.54 -20.48 8.78
N SER A 100 -6.64 -21.42 9.01
CA SER A 100 -6.10 -21.75 10.33
C SER A 100 -4.59 -21.91 10.25
N LEU A 101 -3.87 -21.30 11.19
CA LEU A 101 -2.41 -21.42 11.28
C LEU A 101 -1.96 -22.88 11.46
N ASP A 102 -2.78 -23.72 12.10
CA ASP A 102 -2.49 -25.14 12.29
C ASP A 102 -2.45 -25.92 10.96
N HIS A 103 -3.05 -25.38 9.90
CA HIS A 103 -3.05 -25.98 8.56
C HIS A 103 -1.92 -25.45 7.67
N PHE A 104 -1.14 -24.47 8.13
CA PHE A 104 -0.03 -23.92 7.36
C PHE A 104 1.15 -24.87 7.49
N GLN A 105 1.44 -25.61 6.41
CA GLN A 105 2.57 -26.52 6.38
C GLN A 105 3.90 -25.77 6.37
N GLN A 106 3.97 -24.67 5.62
CA GLN A 106 5.18 -23.87 5.46
C GLN A 106 4.82 -22.47 4.95
N VAL A 107 5.58 -21.46 5.38
CA VAL A 107 5.53 -20.09 4.87
C VAL A 107 6.87 -19.75 4.23
N ILE A 108 6.83 -19.33 2.96
CA ILE A 108 8.01 -18.93 2.20
C ILE A 108 7.95 -17.42 1.95
N ILE A 109 8.96 -16.70 2.42
CA ILE A 109 9.08 -15.25 2.29
C ILE A 109 10.20 -14.91 1.31
N LEU A 110 9.94 -13.97 0.41
CA LEU A 110 10.97 -13.39 -0.45
C LEU A 110 11.50 -12.11 0.21
N ASP A 111 12.81 -12.01 0.43
CA ASP A 111 13.45 -10.82 0.98
C ASP A 111 14.67 -10.42 0.14
N GLN A 112 14.82 -9.12 -0.15
CA GLN A 112 15.95 -8.53 -0.89
C GLN A 112 16.63 -9.47 -1.89
N LEU A 113 15.92 -9.79 -2.98
CA LEU A 113 16.39 -10.75 -3.97
C LEU A 113 17.58 -10.22 -4.78
N LEU A 114 17.64 -8.90 -4.96
CA LEU A 114 18.72 -8.20 -5.67
C LEU A 114 19.16 -6.93 -4.90
N PRO A 115 20.41 -6.47 -5.09
CA PRO A 115 21.50 -7.18 -5.78
C PRO A 115 21.91 -8.45 -5.02
N MET A 116 22.37 -9.46 -5.76
CA MET A 116 22.96 -10.68 -5.20
C MET A 116 24.37 -10.87 -5.76
N LYS A 117 25.22 -11.67 -5.09
CA LYS A 117 26.57 -11.98 -5.60
C LYS A 117 26.50 -13.07 -6.68
N ASP A 118 26.28 -14.31 -6.25
CA ASP A 118 26.31 -15.49 -7.14
C ASP A 118 25.15 -16.47 -6.89
N SER A 119 24.44 -16.34 -5.77
CA SER A 119 23.45 -17.32 -5.32
C SER A 119 22.38 -16.66 -4.46
N LEU A 120 21.23 -17.32 -4.35
CA LEU A 120 20.22 -17.05 -3.34
C LEU A 120 20.50 -17.87 -2.08
N TYR A 121 19.87 -17.50 -0.97
CA TYR A 121 20.06 -18.16 0.32
C TYR A 121 18.73 -18.46 1.02
N PHE A 122 18.65 -19.66 1.61
CA PHE A 122 17.61 -20.06 2.54
C PHE A 122 17.99 -19.66 3.97
N HIS A 123 17.11 -18.92 4.63
CA HIS A 123 17.21 -18.62 6.06
C HIS A 123 16.06 -19.29 6.80
N SER A 124 16.36 -19.98 7.90
CA SER A 124 15.39 -20.63 8.77
C SER A 124 15.96 -20.71 10.20
N GLU A 125 15.09 -20.75 11.20
CA GLU A 125 15.47 -20.99 12.60
C GLU A 125 15.77 -22.47 12.87
N GLU A 126 15.05 -23.39 12.22
CA GLU A 126 15.06 -24.82 12.60
C GLU A 126 15.39 -25.77 11.42
N ALA A 127 15.21 -25.35 10.17
CA ALA A 127 15.37 -26.20 9.00
C ALA A 127 16.71 -26.01 8.29
N SER A 128 17.50 -27.08 8.14
CA SER A 128 18.56 -27.13 7.14
C SER A 128 17.97 -27.67 5.83
N LEU A 129 17.61 -26.77 4.92
CA LEU A 129 17.20 -27.18 3.57
C LEU A 129 18.42 -27.65 2.76
N PRO A 130 18.27 -28.63 1.86
CA PRO A 130 19.32 -28.96 0.90
C PRO A 130 19.51 -27.81 -0.11
N VAL A 131 20.66 -27.80 -0.77
CA VAL A 131 20.88 -26.90 -1.92
C VAL A 131 19.84 -27.19 -3.00
N PHE A 132 19.21 -26.14 -3.51
CA PHE A 132 18.34 -26.22 -4.67
C PHE A 132 19.09 -25.72 -5.91
N HIS A 133 19.14 -26.55 -6.95
CA HIS A 133 19.83 -26.23 -8.21
C HIS A 133 18.81 -25.75 -9.24
N GLY A 134 18.85 -24.47 -9.58
CA GLY A 134 18.06 -23.84 -10.64
C GLY A 134 18.96 -23.13 -11.66
N ASP A 135 18.44 -22.09 -12.31
CA ASP A 135 19.27 -21.17 -13.12
C ASP A 135 20.24 -20.37 -12.22
N VAL A 136 19.85 -20.19 -10.96
CA VAL A 136 20.66 -19.69 -9.86
C VAL A 136 20.54 -20.72 -8.73
N ASP A 137 21.63 -21.02 -8.04
CA ASP A 137 21.57 -21.92 -6.89
C ASP A 137 20.92 -21.21 -5.69
N ILE A 138 20.10 -21.94 -4.91
CA ILE A 138 19.67 -21.52 -3.57
C ILE A 138 20.43 -22.35 -2.53
N LEU A 139 21.29 -21.69 -1.76
CA LEU A 139 22.17 -22.30 -0.78
C LEU A 139 21.61 -22.14 0.64
N PRO A 140 21.94 -23.03 1.60
CA PRO A 140 21.66 -22.76 3.00
C PRO A 140 22.45 -21.54 3.48
N SER A 141 21.82 -20.64 4.23
CA SER A 141 22.50 -19.53 4.90
C SER A 141 23.51 -20.05 5.92
N THR A 142 24.62 -19.34 6.06
CA THR A 142 25.61 -19.57 7.12
C THR A 142 25.11 -19.07 8.48
N VAL A 143 24.03 -18.28 8.49
CA VAL A 143 23.35 -17.78 9.69
C VAL A 143 22.07 -18.57 9.91
N ALA A 144 22.04 -19.37 10.98
CA ALA A 144 20.85 -20.10 11.41
C ALA A 144 19.89 -19.19 12.20
N LYS A 145 19.34 -18.18 11.51
CA LYS A 145 18.34 -17.25 12.04
C LYS A 145 17.52 -16.65 10.91
N LEU A 146 16.25 -16.32 11.17
CA LEU A 146 15.46 -15.53 10.23
C LEU A 146 15.93 -14.06 10.18
N PRO A 147 16.05 -13.46 8.98
CA PRO A 147 16.24 -12.03 8.85
C PRO A 147 14.98 -11.26 9.32
N PRO A 148 15.11 -9.98 9.71
CA PRO A 148 13.98 -9.16 10.13
C PRO A 148 12.92 -9.05 9.02
N GLY A 149 11.65 -9.33 9.35
CA GLY A 149 10.56 -9.25 8.37
C GLY A 149 9.37 -10.14 8.72
N PRO A 150 8.40 -10.31 7.79
CA PRO A 150 7.16 -11.05 8.05
C PRO A 150 7.40 -12.48 8.53
N ALA A 151 8.53 -13.09 8.17
CA ALA A 151 8.89 -14.44 8.58
C ALA A 151 8.90 -14.62 10.10
N GLU A 152 9.41 -13.64 10.84
CA GLU A 152 9.44 -13.67 12.30
C GLU A 152 8.03 -13.75 12.90
N THR A 153 7.06 -13.07 12.28
CA THR A 153 5.66 -13.06 12.74
C THR A 153 5.04 -14.47 12.65
N PHE A 154 5.23 -15.15 11.51
CA PHE A 154 4.70 -16.51 11.31
C PHE A 154 5.43 -17.55 12.15
N PHE A 155 6.76 -17.43 12.27
CA PHE A 155 7.55 -18.29 13.13
C PHE A 155 7.14 -18.17 14.60
N GLN A 156 6.95 -16.95 15.11
CA GLN A 156 6.44 -16.71 16.48
C GLN A 156 5.03 -17.27 16.71
N ALA A 157 4.24 -17.41 15.64
CA ALA A 157 2.93 -18.03 15.67
C ALA A 157 2.97 -19.57 15.56
N GLY A 158 4.16 -20.17 15.48
CA GLY A 158 4.36 -21.62 15.45
C GLY A 158 4.35 -22.24 14.06
N VAL A 159 4.52 -21.45 13.00
CA VAL A 159 4.51 -21.93 11.60
C VAL A 159 5.94 -22.11 11.08
N ASP A 160 6.24 -23.24 10.42
CA ASP A 160 7.53 -23.45 9.75
C ASP A 160 7.73 -22.38 8.67
N THR A 161 8.84 -21.66 8.75
CA THR A 161 9.06 -20.46 7.95
C THR A 161 10.46 -20.42 7.38
N ILE A 162 10.54 -20.10 6.09
CA ILE A 162 11.79 -19.93 5.34
C ILE A 162 11.80 -18.58 4.65
N VAL A 163 12.95 -17.93 4.62
CA VAL A 163 13.20 -16.74 3.80
C VAL A 163 14.16 -17.11 2.67
N ILE A 164 13.81 -16.74 1.44
CA ILE A 164 14.69 -16.78 0.27
C ILE A 164 15.18 -15.35 0.03
N SER A 165 16.50 -15.17 -0.04
CA SER A 165 17.09 -13.85 -0.26
C SER A 165 18.36 -13.84 -1.10
N GLY A 166 18.76 -12.67 -1.59
CA GLY A 166 20.02 -12.45 -2.32
C GLY A 166 21.25 -12.29 -1.43
N PHE A 167 21.10 -12.45 -0.11
CA PHE A 167 22.16 -12.24 0.88
C PHE A 167 22.28 -13.42 1.86
N ASP A 168 23.49 -13.62 2.40
CA ASP A 168 23.80 -14.69 3.34
C ASP A 168 23.77 -14.19 4.80
N SER A 169 24.79 -13.44 5.22
CA SER A 169 24.90 -12.90 6.59
C SER A 169 24.73 -11.38 6.66
N GLU A 170 25.06 -10.68 5.58
CA GLU A 170 24.98 -9.22 5.47
C GLU A 170 24.34 -8.86 4.14
N TYR A 171 23.52 -7.81 4.13
CA TYR A 171 22.93 -7.29 2.90
C TYR A 171 24.03 -6.94 1.89
N VAL A 172 23.82 -7.35 0.64
CA VAL A 172 24.71 -6.99 -0.47
C VAL A 172 24.64 -5.47 -0.72
N THR A 173 23.47 -4.89 -0.46
CA THR A 173 23.24 -3.46 -0.59
C THR A 173 23.93 -2.64 0.50
N ARG A 174 24.50 -1.51 0.10
CA ARG A 174 25.12 -0.49 0.96
C ARG A 174 24.21 0.69 1.22
N SER A 175 23.12 0.84 0.47
CA SER A 175 22.16 1.95 0.56
C SER A 175 20.77 1.47 0.99
N PHE A 176 20.72 0.45 1.87
CA PHE A 176 19.49 -0.02 2.48
C PHE A 176 18.70 1.15 3.12
N GLY A 177 17.43 1.29 2.74
CA GLY A 177 16.58 2.39 3.23
C GLY A 177 16.80 3.74 2.55
N SER A 178 17.69 3.83 1.58
CA SER A 178 18.05 5.11 0.96
C SER A 178 17.33 5.38 -0.34
N ALA A 179 17.20 6.67 -0.66
CA ALA A 179 16.79 7.14 -1.98
C ALA A 179 17.85 6.87 -3.08
N LEU A 180 19.09 6.54 -2.69
CA LEU A 180 20.16 6.22 -3.61
C LEU A 180 19.99 4.80 -4.17
N GLN A 181 19.65 4.71 -5.46
CA GLN A 181 19.61 3.45 -6.19
C GLN A 181 21.02 2.89 -6.38
N GLU A 182 21.16 1.58 -6.15
CA GLU A 182 22.36 0.85 -6.50
C GLU A 182 22.30 0.29 -7.91
N ASP A 183 23.47 -0.05 -8.45
CA ASP A 183 23.58 -0.76 -9.72
C ASP A 183 23.07 -2.20 -9.58
N ILE A 184 21.83 -2.43 -10.01
CA ILE A 184 21.22 -3.76 -10.11
C ILE A 184 21.46 -4.32 -11.51
N ASP A 185 21.96 -5.56 -11.60
CA ASP A 185 21.94 -6.31 -12.86
C ASP A 185 20.54 -6.85 -13.14
N TRP A 186 19.78 -6.10 -13.92
CA TRP A 186 18.40 -6.45 -14.26
C TRP A 186 18.29 -7.77 -15.06
N ASN A 187 19.36 -8.24 -15.71
CA ASN A 187 19.34 -9.52 -16.42
C ASN A 187 19.21 -10.72 -15.46
N SER A 188 19.58 -10.53 -14.19
CA SER A 188 19.46 -11.55 -13.15
C SER A 188 18.03 -11.76 -12.63
N THR A 189 17.09 -10.84 -12.95
CA THR A 189 15.70 -10.93 -12.46
C THR A 189 14.95 -12.18 -12.95
N LEU A 190 15.06 -12.50 -14.24
CA LEU A 190 14.39 -13.67 -14.82
C LEU A 190 14.96 -15.00 -14.30
N PRO A 191 16.28 -15.25 -14.28
CA PRO A 191 16.87 -16.44 -13.65
C PRO A 191 16.46 -16.63 -12.18
N VAL A 192 16.39 -15.53 -11.41
CA VAL A 192 15.92 -15.55 -10.01
C VAL A 192 14.45 -15.97 -9.93
N ALA A 193 13.57 -15.33 -10.71
CA ALA A 193 12.15 -15.66 -10.73
C ALA A 193 11.89 -17.11 -11.17
N GLN A 194 12.61 -17.57 -12.21
CA GLN A 194 12.50 -18.93 -12.72
C GLN A 194 12.96 -19.97 -11.68
N THR A 195 14.07 -19.69 -10.99
CA THR A 195 14.58 -20.55 -9.91
C THR A 195 13.57 -20.67 -8.77
N ILE A 196 13.01 -19.54 -8.31
CA ILE A 196 12.02 -19.54 -7.22
C ILE A 196 10.74 -20.25 -7.67
N ALA A 197 10.25 -20.02 -8.90
CA ALA A 197 9.10 -20.73 -9.45
C ALA A 197 9.32 -22.26 -9.46
N SER A 198 10.50 -22.71 -9.92
CA SER A 198 10.86 -24.12 -9.94
C SER A 198 11.02 -24.71 -8.53
N PHE A 199 11.53 -23.93 -7.58
CA PHE A 199 11.57 -24.34 -6.18
C PHE A 199 10.16 -24.55 -5.62
N LEU A 200 9.25 -23.59 -5.79
CA LEU A 200 7.86 -23.72 -5.36
C LEU A 200 7.15 -24.89 -6.03
N ALA A 201 7.38 -25.09 -7.34
CA ALA A 201 6.87 -26.23 -8.08
C ALA A 201 7.29 -27.56 -7.43
N SER A 202 8.56 -27.65 -7.00
CA SER A 202 9.08 -28.84 -6.32
C SER A 202 8.43 -29.09 -4.96
N GLN A 203 8.11 -28.03 -4.21
CA GLN A 203 7.43 -28.15 -2.92
C GLN A 203 5.96 -28.58 -3.07
N LEU A 204 5.32 -28.17 -4.17
CA LEU A 204 3.94 -28.50 -4.48
C LEU A 204 3.77 -29.82 -5.24
N GLU A 205 4.88 -30.46 -5.64
CA GLU A 205 4.89 -31.65 -6.50
C GLU A 205 4.16 -31.44 -7.84
N VAL A 206 4.23 -30.23 -8.39
CA VAL A 206 3.60 -29.86 -9.68
C VAL A 206 4.64 -29.42 -10.70
N THR A 207 4.23 -29.37 -11.97
CA THR A 207 5.01 -28.72 -13.04
C THR A 207 4.44 -27.33 -13.28
N VAL A 208 5.29 -26.30 -13.19
CA VAL A 208 4.92 -24.90 -13.46
C VAL A 208 5.56 -24.49 -14.79
N PRO A 209 4.84 -23.78 -15.67
CA PRO A 209 5.43 -23.18 -16.87
C PRO A 209 6.57 -22.20 -16.55
N SER A 210 7.35 -21.86 -17.58
CA SER A 210 8.38 -20.83 -17.45
C SER A 210 7.75 -19.48 -17.13
N VAL A 211 8.40 -18.71 -16.26
CA VAL A 211 7.99 -17.35 -15.92
C VAL A 211 8.00 -16.48 -17.17
N ASN A 212 6.95 -15.69 -17.37
CA ASN A 212 6.83 -14.78 -18.50
C ASN A 212 7.81 -13.60 -18.35
N GLY A 213 8.96 -13.69 -19.03
CA GLY A 213 10.03 -12.68 -18.95
C GLY A 213 9.61 -11.28 -19.39
N THR A 214 8.73 -11.16 -20.39
CA THR A 214 8.22 -9.86 -20.85
C THR A 214 7.31 -9.22 -19.80
N TYR A 215 6.43 -10.01 -19.18
CA TYR A 215 5.58 -9.54 -18.09
C TYR A 215 6.41 -9.10 -16.89
N LEU A 216 7.39 -9.92 -16.47
CA LEU A 216 8.32 -9.57 -15.40
C LEU A 216 9.11 -8.29 -15.70
N GLU A 217 9.64 -8.14 -16.92
CA GLU A 217 10.38 -6.93 -17.31
C GLU A 217 9.49 -5.67 -17.23
N ASN A 218 8.23 -5.76 -17.67
CA ASN A 218 7.28 -4.65 -17.57
C ASN A 218 6.96 -4.28 -16.12
N LEU A 219 6.78 -5.27 -15.24
CA LEU A 219 6.60 -5.04 -13.80
C LEU A 219 7.82 -4.35 -13.19
N ILE A 220 9.02 -4.85 -13.47
CA ILE A 220 10.29 -4.30 -12.98
C ILE A 220 10.51 -2.87 -13.47
N ASN A 221 10.20 -2.60 -14.75
CA ASN A 221 10.31 -1.27 -15.32
C ASN A 221 9.43 -0.27 -14.56
N CYS A 222 8.20 -0.64 -14.23
CA CYS A 222 7.28 0.20 -13.47
C CYS A 222 7.67 0.34 -11.99
N LEU A 223 7.87 -0.77 -11.30
CA LEU A 223 7.93 -0.83 -9.84
C LEU A 223 9.33 -0.59 -9.28
N ALA A 224 10.38 -0.83 -10.07
CA ALA A 224 11.75 -0.80 -9.56
C ALA A 224 12.72 0.10 -10.33
N ARG A 225 12.53 0.26 -11.66
CA ARG A 225 13.57 0.81 -12.54
C ARG A 225 13.30 2.24 -13.03
N ASN A 226 12.25 2.45 -13.83
CA ASN A 226 12.11 3.68 -14.64
C ASN A 226 10.67 4.20 -14.81
N GLY A 227 9.69 3.62 -14.10
CA GLY A 227 8.31 4.09 -14.09
C GLY A 227 7.56 3.88 -15.40
N GLN A 228 8.04 3.01 -16.30
CA GLN A 228 7.24 2.60 -17.46
C GLN A 228 6.17 1.62 -16.98
N CYS A 229 4.94 2.10 -16.86
CA CYS A 229 3.86 1.41 -16.13
C CYS A 229 2.72 0.93 -17.03
N GLU A 230 3.00 0.62 -18.30
CA GLU A 230 2.01 0.19 -19.28
C GLU A 230 1.15 -0.99 -18.77
N VAL A 231 1.77 -1.98 -18.13
CA VAL A 231 1.06 -3.15 -17.58
C VAL A 231 0.06 -2.77 -16.47
N ILE A 232 0.43 -1.81 -15.62
CA ILE A 232 -0.46 -1.32 -14.56
C ILE A 232 -1.58 -0.48 -15.17
N GLU A 233 -1.26 0.37 -16.14
CA GLU A 233 -2.22 1.20 -16.85
C GLU A 233 -3.27 0.36 -17.58
N ASP A 234 -2.85 -0.72 -18.24
CA ASP A 234 -3.75 -1.62 -18.97
C ASP A 234 -4.69 -2.39 -18.04
N ILE A 235 -4.16 -2.97 -16.96
CA ILE A 235 -4.97 -3.76 -16.00
C ILE A 235 -5.96 -2.87 -15.25
N LEU A 236 -5.56 -1.65 -14.86
CA LEU A 236 -6.43 -0.70 -14.16
C LEU A 236 -7.31 0.14 -15.10
N GLY A 237 -7.15 0.01 -16.42
CA GLY A 237 -7.94 0.75 -17.41
C GLY A 237 -7.62 2.25 -17.48
N PHE A 238 -6.41 2.65 -17.12
CA PHE A 238 -5.93 4.00 -17.35
C PHE A 238 -5.64 4.24 -18.84
N SER A 239 -5.68 5.50 -19.27
CA SER A 239 -5.24 5.84 -20.62
C SER A 239 -3.74 5.58 -20.75
N HIS A 240 -3.33 4.95 -21.85
CA HIS A 240 -1.93 4.63 -22.13
C HIS A 240 -1.00 5.84 -21.91
N GLY A 241 0.05 5.62 -21.12
CA GLY A 241 1.05 6.60 -20.72
C GLY A 241 0.65 7.53 -19.57
N TYR A 242 -0.55 7.40 -18.98
CA TYR A 242 -1.03 8.28 -17.91
C TYR A 242 -0.13 8.25 -16.67
N LEU A 243 0.06 7.06 -16.08
CA LEU A 243 0.92 6.89 -14.91
C LEU A 243 2.38 7.15 -15.28
N THR A 244 2.81 6.63 -16.42
CA THR A 244 4.18 6.77 -16.92
C THR A 244 4.60 8.24 -17.02
N GLN A 245 3.72 9.11 -17.51
CA GLN A 245 3.96 10.56 -17.58
C GLN A 245 4.00 11.22 -16.19
N GLN A 246 3.14 10.81 -15.27
CA GLN A 246 3.14 11.30 -13.88
C GLN A 246 4.38 10.87 -13.09
N LEU A 247 4.94 9.71 -13.44
CA LEU A 247 6.10 9.14 -12.79
C LEU A 247 7.42 9.77 -13.28
N GLN A 248 7.43 10.42 -14.44
CA GLN A 248 8.57 11.20 -14.96
C GLN A 248 9.90 10.41 -14.98
N GLY A 249 9.84 9.12 -15.34
CA GLY A 249 11.03 8.27 -15.42
C GLY A 249 11.49 7.67 -14.09
N ARG A 250 10.69 7.78 -13.03
CA ARG A 250 10.97 7.20 -11.71
C ARG A 250 10.01 6.05 -11.42
N PRO A 251 10.40 5.01 -10.66
CA PRO A 251 9.49 3.92 -10.33
C PRO A 251 8.27 4.40 -9.51
N LEU A 252 7.24 3.56 -9.45
CA LEU A 252 6.08 3.79 -8.58
C LEU A 252 6.53 3.94 -7.11
N ASP A 253 5.89 4.84 -6.37
CA ASP A 253 6.13 4.98 -4.93
C ASP A 253 5.51 3.79 -4.18
N LEU A 254 6.32 3.11 -3.38
CA LEU A 254 5.94 1.91 -2.62
C LEU A 254 5.88 2.21 -1.10
N VAL A 255 5.88 3.48 -0.70
CA VAL A 255 5.68 3.85 0.70
C VAL A 255 4.23 3.57 1.10
N THR A 256 4.03 2.96 2.28
CA THR A 256 2.70 2.59 2.81
C THR A 256 1.74 3.76 2.99
N THR A 257 2.29 4.95 3.23
CA THR A 257 1.58 6.17 3.63
C THR A 257 0.76 5.99 4.91
N THR A 258 -0.04 6.98 5.28
CA THR A 258 -0.88 6.93 6.48
C THR A 258 -2.20 6.23 6.24
N TYR A 259 -2.80 5.70 7.32
CA TYR A 259 -4.19 5.27 7.37
C TYR A 259 -5.21 6.43 7.35
N SER A 260 -4.90 7.53 6.63
CA SER A 260 -5.80 8.68 6.51
C SER A 260 -6.78 8.50 5.34
N ARG A 261 -7.93 9.21 5.42
CA ARG A 261 -9.02 9.32 4.42
C ARG A 261 -9.14 8.16 3.43
N GLY A 262 -9.91 7.13 3.79
CA GLY A 262 -10.31 6.04 2.89
C GLY A 262 -9.31 4.89 2.78
N ARG A 263 -8.07 5.04 3.29
CA ARG A 263 -7.10 3.93 3.39
C ARG A 263 -7.53 2.86 4.40
N TYR A 264 -8.13 3.26 5.51
CA TYR A 264 -8.86 2.35 6.40
C TYR A 264 -10.33 2.27 5.93
N PRO A 265 -10.90 1.09 5.66
CA PRO A 265 -12.29 0.98 5.23
C PRO A 265 -13.25 1.64 6.24
N MET A 266 -14.26 2.35 5.76
CA MET A 266 -15.31 2.90 6.61
C MET A 266 -16.69 2.55 6.05
N LEU A 267 -17.62 2.14 6.91
CA LEU A 267 -18.99 1.83 6.53
C LEU A 267 -19.87 3.08 6.65
N SER A 268 -20.60 3.40 5.60
CA SER A 268 -21.73 4.31 5.66
C SER A 268 -23.04 3.52 5.53
N PRO A 269 -23.79 3.28 6.63
CA PRO A 269 -24.97 2.43 6.58
C PRO A 269 -26.18 3.09 5.89
N THR A 270 -26.18 4.42 5.75
CA THR A 270 -27.33 5.19 5.20
C THR A 270 -26.94 6.32 4.22
N GLY A 271 -25.67 6.40 3.80
CA GLY A 271 -25.22 7.31 2.74
C GLY A 271 -24.76 8.72 3.17
N GLY A 272 -24.44 8.95 4.44
CA GLY A 272 -24.00 10.28 4.89
C GLY A 272 -23.22 10.35 6.20
N GLN A 273 -22.95 9.20 6.83
CA GLN A 273 -22.16 9.09 8.06
C GLN A 273 -21.31 7.85 7.96
N TYR A 274 -20.04 7.94 8.36
CA TYR A 274 -19.10 6.84 8.25
C TYR A 274 -18.73 6.29 9.62
N TYR A 275 -18.56 4.98 9.71
CA TYR A 275 -18.32 4.22 10.92
C TYR A 275 -17.19 3.20 10.69
N VAL A 276 -16.29 3.10 11.67
CA VAL A 276 -15.29 2.02 11.72
C VAL A 276 -15.83 0.80 12.47
N ASN A 277 -16.73 1.00 13.43
CA ASN A 277 -17.48 -0.05 14.10
C ASN A 277 -18.96 0.32 14.08
N TYR A 278 -19.82 -0.60 13.65
CA TYR A 278 -21.26 -0.41 13.56
C TYR A 278 -21.98 -1.72 13.92
N THR A 279 -22.95 -1.63 14.82
CA THR A 279 -23.77 -2.79 15.27
C THR A 279 -25.25 -2.60 14.97
N GLY A 280 -25.60 -1.62 14.13
CA GLY A 280 -26.97 -1.36 13.72
C GLY A 280 -27.38 -2.14 12.49
N THR A 281 -28.61 -1.90 12.03
CA THR A 281 -29.13 -2.50 10.78
C THR A 281 -28.51 -1.85 9.56
N ILE A 282 -28.28 -2.63 8.50
CA ILE A 282 -27.74 -2.17 7.22
C ILE A 282 -28.83 -2.21 6.16
N ASP A 283 -28.98 -1.10 5.45
CA ASP A 283 -29.85 -1.00 4.28
C ASP A 283 -28.95 -1.05 3.03
N ARG A 284 -28.88 -2.21 2.36
CA ARG A 284 -27.98 -2.44 1.21
C ARG A 284 -28.12 -1.40 0.10
N GLU A 285 -29.33 -0.88 -0.13
CA GLU A 285 -29.56 0.09 -1.22
C GLU A 285 -28.99 1.48 -0.92
N LYS A 286 -28.74 1.78 0.37
CA LYS A 286 -28.20 3.06 0.84
C LYS A 286 -26.81 2.94 1.45
N ALA A 287 -26.43 1.75 1.83
CA ALA A 287 -25.16 1.47 2.46
C ALA A 287 -24.03 1.54 1.43
N GLY A 288 -22.85 1.94 1.88
CA GLY A 288 -21.65 1.98 1.06
C GLY A 288 -20.40 1.82 1.91
N ILE A 289 -19.33 1.34 1.30
CA ILE A 289 -18.00 1.33 1.89
C ILE A 289 -17.19 2.46 1.27
N TYR A 290 -16.58 3.29 2.12
CA TYR A 290 -15.54 4.20 1.69
C TYR A 290 -14.20 3.53 1.92
N PHE A 291 -13.59 3.08 0.83
CA PHE A 291 -12.29 2.44 0.80
C PHE A 291 -11.58 2.84 -0.50
N THR A 292 -10.36 3.34 -0.38
CA THR A 292 -9.54 3.85 -1.49
C THR A 292 -8.17 3.19 -1.43
N PRO A 293 -8.03 1.96 -2.00
CA PRO A 293 -6.74 1.31 -2.12
C PRO A 293 -5.79 2.15 -2.97
N SER A 294 -4.48 1.98 -2.75
CA SER A 294 -3.45 2.62 -3.58
C SER A 294 -3.49 2.08 -5.02
N VAL A 295 -2.78 2.74 -5.93
CA VAL A 295 -2.59 2.23 -7.30
C VAL A 295 -1.97 0.83 -7.27
N LEU A 296 -0.98 0.60 -6.40
CA LEU A 296 -0.34 -0.71 -6.26
C LEU A 296 -1.29 -1.76 -5.70
N GLU A 297 -2.02 -1.46 -4.62
CA GLU A 297 -2.97 -2.38 -4.01
C GLU A 297 -4.09 -2.76 -4.99
N SER A 298 -4.61 -1.78 -5.74
CA SER A 298 -5.63 -1.99 -6.78
C SER A 298 -5.09 -2.86 -7.91
N PHE A 299 -3.84 -2.63 -8.30
CA PHE A 299 -3.15 -3.39 -9.34
C PHE A 299 -2.92 -4.84 -8.92
N LEU A 300 -2.42 -5.08 -7.71
CA LEU A 300 -2.23 -6.42 -7.17
C LEU A 300 -3.54 -7.18 -7.10
N GLN A 301 -4.60 -6.56 -6.57
CA GLN A 301 -5.89 -7.22 -6.46
C GLN A 301 -6.49 -7.52 -7.84
N SER A 302 -6.40 -6.60 -8.79
CA SER A 302 -6.89 -6.81 -10.16
C SER A 302 -6.08 -7.89 -10.90
N SER A 303 -4.75 -7.87 -10.78
CA SER A 303 -3.87 -8.86 -11.41
C SER A 303 -4.13 -10.25 -10.87
N LEU A 304 -4.17 -10.41 -9.53
CA LEU A 304 -4.50 -11.68 -8.90
C LEU A 304 -5.92 -12.14 -9.21
N THR A 305 -6.87 -11.23 -9.47
CA THR A 305 -8.23 -11.60 -9.91
C THR A 305 -8.24 -12.16 -11.34
N LEU A 306 -7.43 -11.58 -12.24
CA LEU A 306 -7.31 -12.08 -13.61
C LEU A 306 -6.69 -13.48 -13.62
N ASP A 307 -5.63 -13.66 -12.83
CA ASP A 307 -4.89 -14.93 -12.70
C ASP A 307 -5.70 -15.98 -11.92
N PHE A 308 -6.34 -15.59 -10.81
CA PHE A 308 -7.05 -16.48 -9.91
C PHE A 308 -8.50 -16.00 -9.68
N HIS A 309 -9.44 -16.70 -10.32
CA HIS A 309 -10.87 -16.48 -10.14
C HIS A 309 -11.64 -17.80 -10.20
N LEU A 310 -12.79 -17.83 -9.50
CA LEU A 310 -13.69 -18.98 -9.52
C LEU A 310 -14.54 -19.03 -10.81
N SER A 311 -14.91 -17.86 -11.33
CA SER A 311 -15.69 -17.73 -12.56
C SER A 311 -15.60 -16.32 -13.13
N ALA A 312 -15.85 -16.19 -14.43
CA ALA A 312 -15.99 -14.92 -15.14
C ALA A 312 -17.38 -14.84 -15.79
N SER A 313 -18.00 -13.66 -15.75
CA SER A 313 -19.31 -13.40 -16.36
C SER A 313 -19.16 -12.89 -17.79
N GLU A 314 -20.09 -13.23 -18.67
CA GLU A 314 -20.21 -12.61 -20.01
C GLU A 314 -20.77 -11.17 -19.95
N LYS A 315 -21.23 -10.72 -18.79
CA LYS A 315 -21.79 -9.37 -18.59
C LYS A 315 -20.67 -8.34 -18.56
N SER A 316 -20.79 -7.32 -19.41
CA SER A 316 -19.87 -6.18 -19.33
C SER A 316 -20.16 -5.33 -18.10
N CYS A 317 -19.10 -4.81 -17.48
CA CYS A 317 -19.18 -3.99 -16.28
C CYS A 317 -18.36 -2.70 -16.43
N LYS A 318 -18.63 -1.74 -15.56
CA LYS A 318 -17.83 -0.52 -15.40
C LYS A 318 -17.34 -0.34 -13.97
N THR A 319 -18.04 -0.93 -13.02
CA THR A 319 -17.82 -0.79 -11.59
C THR A 319 -17.99 -2.14 -10.90
N TRP A 320 -17.39 -2.31 -9.73
CA TRP A 320 -17.58 -3.53 -8.92
C TRP A 320 -19.07 -3.77 -8.58
N SER A 321 -19.88 -2.71 -8.45
CA SER A 321 -21.33 -2.83 -8.22
C SER A 321 -22.09 -3.46 -9.39
N ASP A 322 -21.54 -3.48 -10.60
CA ASP A 322 -22.16 -4.21 -11.71
C ASP A 322 -22.05 -5.74 -11.54
N CYS A 323 -21.18 -6.19 -10.62
CA CYS A 323 -20.82 -7.58 -10.38
C CYS A 323 -21.43 -8.19 -9.09
N PHE A 324 -22.50 -7.59 -8.54
CA PHE A 324 -23.19 -8.06 -7.34
C PHE A 324 -23.66 -9.52 -7.38
N ASP A 325 -23.89 -10.04 -8.58
CA ASP A 325 -24.37 -11.42 -8.80
C ASP A 325 -23.27 -12.46 -8.51
N LEU A 326 -22.00 -12.06 -8.49
CA LEU A 326 -20.86 -12.91 -8.16
C LEU A 326 -20.41 -12.72 -6.70
N GLU A 327 -19.95 -13.80 -6.09
CA GLU A 327 -19.29 -13.75 -4.78
C GLU A 327 -17.90 -13.16 -4.93
N ASN A 328 -17.56 -12.22 -4.05
CA ASN A 328 -16.37 -11.39 -4.16
C ASN A 328 -16.17 -10.84 -5.59
N GLY A 329 -17.27 -10.37 -6.18
CA GLY A 329 -17.31 -9.88 -7.56
C GLY A 329 -16.48 -8.62 -7.77
N TYR A 330 -15.58 -8.60 -8.75
CA TYR A 330 -14.87 -7.40 -9.19
C TYR A 330 -15.02 -7.18 -10.68
N CYS A 331 -15.07 -5.91 -11.08
CA CYS A 331 -15.03 -5.54 -12.48
C CYS A 331 -13.59 -5.23 -12.87
N VAL A 332 -12.99 -6.07 -13.72
CA VAL A 332 -11.62 -5.89 -14.21
C VAL A 332 -11.67 -5.92 -15.73
N GLN A 333 -11.09 -4.91 -16.38
CA GLN A 333 -11.08 -4.76 -17.85
C GLN A 333 -12.46 -4.93 -18.52
N GLY A 334 -13.52 -4.51 -17.84
CA GLY A 334 -14.89 -4.56 -18.35
C GLY A 334 -15.59 -5.91 -18.20
N THR A 335 -14.98 -6.89 -17.55
CA THR A 335 -15.56 -8.21 -17.25
C THR A 335 -15.72 -8.40 -15.74
N CYS A 336 -16.84 -9.01 -15.32
CA CYS A 336 -17.05 -9.36 -13.91
C CYS A 336 -16.40 -10.71 -13.57
N TYR A 337 -15.57 -10.73 -12.53
CA TYR A 337 -14.91 -11.93 -12.01
C TYR A 337 -15.33 -12.23 -10.58
N ALA A 338 -15.53 -13.50 -10.25
CA ALA A 338 -15.63 -13.98 -8.87
C ALA A 338 -14.20 -14.19 -8.33
N SER A 339 -13.65 -13.15 -7.72
CA SER A 339 -12.24 -13.07 -7.35
C SER A 339 -11.91 -13.93 -6.15
N THR A 340 -10.73 -14.55 -6.14
CA THR A 340 -10.13 -15.14 -4.93
C THR A 340 -9.03 -14.25 -4.32
N ALA A 341 -8.95 -12.99 -4.76
CA ALA A 341 -8.05 -11.99 -4.22
C ALA A 341 -8.81 -11.06 -3.25
N TYR A 342 -8.29 -10.91 -2.04
CA TYR A 342 -8.94 -10.19 -0.94
C TYR A 342 -8.01 -9.13 -0.37
N TYR A 343 -8.58 -7.98 0.00
CA TYR A 343 -7.89 -7.01 0.83
C TYR A 343 -7.97 -7.43 2.29
N HIS A 344 -6.89 -7.17 3.03
CA HIS A 344 -6.83 -7.35 4.48
C HIS A 344 -6.25 -6.10 5.13
N ASN A 345 -6.74 -5.75 6.33
CA ASN A 345 -6.21 -4.60 7.05
C ASN A 345 -4.78 -4.89 7.51
N ALA A 346 -3.89 -3.92 7.35
CA ALA A 346 -2.48 -3.94 7.74
C ALA A 346 -2.22 -2.90 8.85
N MET A 347 -3.01 -2.95 9.92
CA MET A 347 -2.95 -2.00 11.03
C MET A 347 -2.52 -2.71 12.31
N ASP A 348 -1.61 -2.10 13.06
CA ASP A 348 -1.11 -2.71 14.30
C ASP A 348 -2.25 -3.02 15.30
N PRO A 349 -2.30 -4.23 15.89
CA PRO A 349 -3.32 -4.60 16.89
C PRO A 349 -3.25 -3.76 18.18
N GLY A 350 -2.14 -3.05 18.41
CA GLY A 350 -1.95 -2.07 19.47
C GLY A 350 -2.76 -0.80 19.27
N PHE A 351 -3.37 -0.59 18.09
CA PHE A 351 -4.41 0.42 17.90
C PHE A 351 -5.81 -0.19 18.03
N ILE A 352 -6.66 0.48 18.78
CA ILE A 352 -8.09 0.17 18.91
C ILE A 352 -8.92 1.29 18.27
N SER A 353 -9.97 0.90 17.54
CA SER A 353 -10.87 1.86 16.91
C SER A 353 -11.95 2.34 17.89
N PHE A 354 -12.26 3.64 17.87
CA PHE A 354 -13.34 4.17 18.68
C PHE A 354 -14.71 3.70 18.16
N ASN A 355 -15.57 3.33 19.10
CA ASN A 355 -16.99 3.19 18.84
C ASN A 355 -17.59 4.59 18.66
N THR A 356 -18.30 4.82 17.55
CA THR A 356 -19.36 5.84 17.43
C THR A 356 -19.01 7.32 17.20
N HIS A 357 -18.07 7.66 16.30
CA HIS A 357 -17.98 9.04 15.83
C HIS A 357 -18.57 9.26 14.44
N LYS A 358 -19.60 10.11 14.41
CA LYS A 358 -20.28 10.62 13.22
C LYS A 358 -19.32 11.48 12.42
N PHE A 359 -18.74 10.92 11.37
CA PHE A 359 -17.92 11.68 10.43
C PHE A 359 -18.80 12.54 9.50
N SER A 360 -18.39 13.78 9.27
CA SER A 360 -18.91 14.67 8.22
C SER A 360 -17.77 14.99 7.25
N PRO A 361 -17.98 14.95 5.93
CA PRO A 361 -16.92 15.20 4.92
C PRO A 361 -16.30 16.61 4.97
N LEU A 362 -16.77 17.49 5.86
CA LEU A 362 -16.31 18.87 6.03
C LEU A 362 -15.43 19.11 7.28
N VAL A 363 -15.15 18.09 8.10
CA VAL A 363 -14.34 18.22 9.32
C VAL A 363 -13.16 17.25 9.26
N THR A 364 -11.94 17.80 9.27
CA THR A 364 -10.68 17.08 9.45
C THR A 364 -10.55 16.58 10.89
N ASP A 365 -10.36 15.27 11.03
CA ASP A 365 -9.67 14.54 12.10
C ASP A 365 -9.99 14.87 13.56
N ILE A 366 -10.80 14.01 14.22
CA ILE A 366 -10.70 13.75 15.66
C ILE A 366 -11.17 12.31 15.96
N ASP A 367 -10.37 11.52 16.69
CA ASP A 367 -10.70 10.28 17.43
C ASP A 367 -11.20 9.03 16.66
N ILE A 368 -10.46 8.55 15.65
CA ILE A 368 -10.75 7.23 15.04
C ILE A 368 -10.02 6.10 15.78
N PHE A 369 -8.81 6.36 16.26
CA PHE A 369 -7.94 5.34 16.86
C PHE A 369 -7.41 5.80 18.22
N SER A 370 -7.30 4.87 19.16
CA SER A 370 -6.57 5.04 20.41
C SER A 370 -5.54 3.93 20.58
N VAL A 371 -4.55 4.17 21.41
CA VAL A 371 -3.57 3.16 21.77
C VAL A 371 -4.20 2.21 22.78
N ASN A 372 -4.07 0.91 22.55
CA ASN A 372 -4.42 -0.10 23.53
C ASN A 372 -3.43 -0.03 24.69
N GLU A 373 -3.84 0.57 25.82
CA GLU A 373 -2.98 0.72 27.00
C GLU A 373 -2.50 -0.63 27.60
N ASN A 374 -3.19 -1.73 27.26
CA ASN A 374 -2.81 -3.07 27.71
C ASN A 374 -1.79 -3.74 26.77
N ASP A 375 -1.51 -3.17 25.61
CA ASP A 375 -0.49 -3.65 24.68
C ASP A 375 0.85 -2.94 24.95
N SER A 376 1.86 -3.71 25.31
CA SER A 376 3.22 -3.22 25.60
C SER A 376 4.26 -3.72 24.60
N VAL A 377 3.85 -4.50 23.61
CA VAL A 377 4.76 -5.17 22.67
C VAL A 377 4.65 -4.61 21.26
N SER A 378 3.54 -3.94 20.94
CA SER A 378 3.33 -3.34 19.64
C SER A 378 4.20 -2.10 19.38
N PRO A 379 4.92 -2.05 18.25
CA PRO A 379 5.57 -0.85 17.78
C PRO A 379 4.51 0.06 17.14
N LEU A 380 4.30 1.22 17.78
CA LEU A 380 3.29 2.18 17.33
C LEU A 380 3.93 3.25 16.47
N PHE A 381 3.56 3.29 15.20
CA PHE A 381 3.99 4.32 14.25
C PHE A 381 2.82 5.23 13.91
N THR A 382 3.01 6.53 14.07
CA THR A 382 2.05 7.55 13.65
C THR A 382 2.80 8.64 12.89
N GLU A 383 2.36 8.91 11.67
CA GLU A 383 2.87 10.05 10.93
C GLU A 383 2.06 11.30 11.33
N PRO A 384 2.73 12.42 11.66
CA PRO A 384 2.03 13.65 11.94
C PRO A 384 1.34 14.19 10.67
N TYR A 385 0.19 14.84 10.85
CA TYR A 385 -0.50 15.49 9.74
C TYR A 385 0.23 16.76 9.31
N TRP A 386 0.65 16.82 8.04
CA TRP A 386 1.28 17.97 7.43
C TRP A 386 0.29 18.61 6.44
N GLY A 387 -0.29 19.76 6.81
CA GLY A 387 -1.27 20.46 5.96
C GLY A 387 -2.16 21.37 6.79
N GLY A 388 -2.42 22.59 6.32
CA GLY A 388 -3.24 23.56 7.06
C GLY A 388 -2.64 24.96 7.02
N TYR A 389 -2.01 25.40 8.11
CA TYR A 389 -1.64 26.81 8.33
C TYR A 389 -0.71 27.43 7.26
N TYR A 390 0.02 26.61 6.49
CA TYR A 390 0.98 27.07 5.46
C TYR A 390 0.66 26.58 4.03
N GLY A 391 -0.48 25.92 3.80
CA GLY A 391 -0.87 25.31 2.52
C GLY A 391 -1.12 23.80 2.62
N ASP A 392 -1.58 23.22 1.50
CA ASP A 392 -1.90 21.79 1.38
C ASP A 392 -0.63 20.90 1.34
N GLU A 393 0.53 21.46 0.98
CA GLU A 393 1.83 20.77 0.98
C GLU A 393 2.92 21.70 1.55
N PRO A 394 3.85 21.20 2.38
CA PRO A 394 5.01 21.97 2.80
C PRO A 394 5.91 22.24 1.60
N TYR A 395 6.09 23.52 1.24
CA TYR A 395 6.97 23.93 0.14
C TYR A 395 8.14 24.77 0.63
N ALA A 396 9.28 24.60 -0.01
CA ALA A 396 10.43 25.49 0.15
C ALA A 396 10.45 26.49 -1.01
N GLN A 397 10.46 27.78 -0.70
CA GLN A 397 10.59 28.84 -1.70
C GLN A 397 11.89 29.60 -1.52
N VAL A 398 12.64 29.74 -2.62
CA VAL A 398 13.81 30.62 -2.67
C VAL A 398 13.35 32.01 -3.10
N PHE A 399 13.64 33.01 -2.29
CA PHE A 399 13.36 34.41 -2.60
C PHE A 399 14.54 35.31 -2.23
N GLN A 400 14.65 36.45 -2.91
CA GLN A 400 15.64 37.45 -2.56
C GLN A 400 15.20 38.21 -1.32
N LYS A 401 16.00 38.16 -0.27
CA LYS A 401 15.77 38.94 0.95
C LYS A 401 16.32 40.35 0.76
N ILE A 402 15.43 41.35 0.83
CA ILE A 402 15.83 42.76 0.86
C ILE A 402 16.50 43.06 2.21
N SER A 403 17.44 43.99 2.23
CA SER A 403 18.10 44.37 3.49
C SER A 403 17.09 44.96 4.48
N GLY A 404 17.19 44.61 5.77
CA GLY A 404 16.30 45.17 6.79
C GLY A 404 16.40 46.71 6.88
N ALA A 405 17.53 47.30 6.53
CA ALA A 405 17.67 48.75 6.44
C ALA A 405 16.80 49.35 5.33
N THR A 406 16.73 48.72 4.17
CA THR A 406 15.85 49.14 3.07
C THR A 406 14.38 49.00 3.45
N GLU A 407 14.00 47.96 4.19
CA GLU A 407 12.64 47.79 4.72
C GLU A 407 12.26 48.94 5.67
N TRP A 408 13.16 49.28 6.60
CA TRP A 408 12.96 50.41 7.52
C TRP A 408 12.88 51.75 6.80
N ILE A 409 13.77 52.01 5.82
CA ILE A 409 13.73 53.24 5.03
C ILE A 409 12.40 53.34 4.28
N THR A 410 11.96 52.25 3.65
CA THR A 410 10.69 52.20 2.91
C THR A 410 9.50 52.47 3.83
N LEU A 411 9.49 51.86 5.02
CA LEU A 411 8.44 52.07 6.02
C LEU A 411 8.40 53.53 6.50
N ILE A 412 9.55 54.09 6.87
CA ILE A 412 9.64 55.47 7.36
C ILE A 412 9.24 56.46 6.26
N ALA A 413 9.71 56.26 5.02
CA ALA A 413 9.33 57.08 3.88
C ALA A 413 7.81 57.03 3.64
N GLY A 414 7.21 55.83 3.74
CA GLY A 414 5.76 55.65 3.66
C GLY A 414 5.01 56.46 4.72
N ILE A 415 5.41 56.34 6.00
CA ILE A 415 4.80 57.09 7.12
C ILE A 415 4.90 58.60 6.89
N VAL A 416 6.08 59.10 6.51
CA VAL A 416 6.30 60.54 6.28
C VAL A 416 5.40 61.05 5.14
N LEU A 417 5.32 60.32 4.02
CA LEU A 417 4.46 60.69 2.90
C LEU A 417 2.97 60.70 3.30
N THR A 418 2.51 59.73 4.08
CA THR A 418 1.13 59.70 4.59
C THR A 418 0.84 60.91 5.49
N VAL A 419 1.76 61.28 6.39
CA VAL A 419 1.60 62.46 7.26
C VAL A 419 1.57 63.75 6.44
N ILE A 420 2.48 63.90 5.47
CA ILE A 420 2.50 65.07 4.58
C ILE A 420 1.19 65.15 3.79
N ALA A 421 0.74 64.06 3.19
CA ALA A 421 -0.52 64.01 2.45
C ALA A 421 -1.71 64.37 3.34
N TRP A 422 -1.75 63.88 4.59
CA TRP A 422 -2.79 64.25 5.55
C TRP A 422 -2.77 65.74 5.88
N ILE A 423 -1.60 66.31 6.20
CA ILE A 423 -1.46 67.75 6.50
C ILE A 423 -1.89 68.60 5.31
N ILE A 424 -1.42 68.28 4.10
CA ILE A 424 -1.78 69.01 2.88
C ILE A 424 -3.28 68.90 2.63
N THR A 425 -3.86 67.70 2.78
CA THR A 425 -5.31 67.49 2.60
C THR A 425 -6.11 68.31 3.62
N GLN A 426 -5.71 68.31 4.90
CA GLN A 426 -6.34 69.14 5.94
C GLN A 426 -6.22 70.62 5.60
N TYR A 427 -5.04 71.08 5.20
CA TYR A 427 -4.82 72.47 4.79
C TYR A 427 -5.70 72.85 3.60
N ILE A 428 -5.82 71.99 2.59
CA ILE A 428 -6.68 72.22 1.42
C ILE A 428 -8.16 72.24 1.83
N PHE A 429 -8.62 71.29 2.65
CA PHE A 429 -10.00 71.25 3.12
C PHE A 429 -10.36 72.47 3.98
N VAL A 430 -9.47 72.91 4.86
CA VAL A 430 -9.72 74.07 5.73
C VAL A 430 -9.72 75.37 4.93
N ASN A 431 -8.78 75.56 4.00
CA ASN A 431 -8.61 76.85 3.30
C ASN A 431 -9.41 76.95 2.00
N TYR A 432 -9.62 75.83 1.31
CA TYR A 432 -10.27 75.78 0.00
C TYR A 432 -11.51 74.88 -0.03
N GLY A 433 -11.83 74.17 1.05
CA GLY A 433 -13.00 73.27 1.12
C GLY A 433 -14.35 73.99 0.96
N THR A 434 -14.42 75.29 1.26
CA THR A 434 -15.59 76.13 0.97
C THR A 434 -15.76 76.42 -0.54
N GLN A 435 -14.68 76.44 -1.32
CA GLN A 435 -14.70 76.58 -2.78
C GLN A 435 -14.85 75.24 -3.52
N LEU A 436 -14.41 74.13 -2.89
CA LEU A 436 -14.54 72.76 -3.40
C LEU A 436 -15.87 72.09 -3.06
N LYS A 437 -16.83 72.81 -2.46
CA LYS A 437 -18.24 72.45 -2.55
C LYS A 437 -18.65 72.53 -4.02
N LEU A 438 -18.35 71.48 -4.78
CA LEU A 438 -18.95 71.22 -6.08
C LEU A 438 -20.45 71.46 -5.91
N ASN A 439 -20.95 72.44 -6.66
CA ASN A 439 -22.36 72.84 -6.69
C ASN A 439 -23.25 71.60 -6.58
N LYS A 440 -23.89 71.45 -5.42
CA LYS A 440 -25.12 70.68 -5.32
C LYS A 440 -26.24 71.48 -5.97
#